data_AF-A0A920FTN8-F1
#
_entry.id   AF-A0A920FTN8-F1
#
_cell.length_a   1.000
_cell.length_b   1.000
_cell.length_c   1.000
_cell.angle_alpha   90.00
_cell.angle_beta   90.00
_cell.angle_gamma   90.00
#
_symmetry.space_group_name_H-M   'P 1'
#
loop_
_entity.id
_entity.type
_entity.pdbx_description
1 polymer ?
#
loop_
_entity_poly.entity_id
_entity_poly.type
_entity_poly.pdbx_seq_one_letter_code
_entity_poly.pdbx_strand_id
1 'polypeptide(L)'
;MEESDEISKGSYLSHFEMYRRAMIAIGVSTKNIDYIIKIINTKGYSISLLSSTKIPKSCRDFMINDIRVAKSNDLSEIIGVFCIGKETIIPSMFKQIVRSIPKSNKLLINYFHRHIDIDDNRHGPLAKKMLKVITKTKTNKYKAFKSGLNSLELRYKLWDELHKNMK
;
A
#
# COMPACT_ATOMS: atom_id res chain seq x y z
N MET A 1 1.63 -5.99 -4.97
CA MET A 1 2.94 -6.67 -5.06
C MET A 1 4.02 -5.60 -4.97
N GLU A 2 5.24 -5.98 -4.63
CA GLU A 2 6.39 -5.11 -4.89
C GLU A 2 6.84 -5.37 -6.33
N GLU A 3 7.13 -4.31 -7.06
CA GLU A 3 7.61 -4.38 -8.45
C GLU A 3 8.91 -3.61 -8.61
N SER A 4 9.58 -3.82 -9.72
CA SER A 4 10.78 -3.09 -10.10
C SER A 4 10.70 -2.70 -11.56
N ASP A 5 11.13 -1.48 -11.86
CA ASP A 5 11.11 -0.91 -13.19
C ASP A 5 12.50 -0.54 -13.65
N GLU A 6 12.72 -0.67 -14.96
CA GLU A 6 13.90 -0.13 -15.62
C GLU A 6 13.78 1.40 -15.69
N ILE A 7 14.68 2.10 -15.00
CA ILE A 7 14.71 3.57 -14.98
C ILE A 7 15.65 4.17 -16.04
N SER A 8 16.61 3.36 -16.50
CA SER A 8 17.53 3.63 -17.60
C SER A 8 18.13 2.30 -18.04
N LYS A 9 18.70 2.24 -19.24
CA LYS A 9 19.19 0.99 -19.84
C LYS A 9 20.08 0.21 -18.86
N GLY A 10 19.61 -0.95 -18.41
CA GLY A 10 20.30 -1.85 -17.48
C GLY A 10 20.24 -1.46 -15.99
N SER A 11 19.47 -0.43 -15.62
CA SER A 11 19.33 0.04 -14.24
C SER A 11 17.87 -0.07 -13.78
N TYR A 12 17.66 -0.79 -12.69
CA TYR A 12 16.34 -1.08 -12.14
C TYR A 12 16.19 -0.45 -10.76
N LEU A 13 14.97 -0.02 -10.44
CA LEU A 13 14.57 0.34 -9.08
C LEU A 13 13.31 -0.37 -8.68
N SER A 14 13.28 -0.83 -7.43
CA SER A 14 12.03 -1.20 -6.79
C SER A 14 11.12 0.01 -6.61
N HIS A 15 9.82 -0.20 -6.57
CA HIS A 15 8.85 0.85 -6.25
C HIS A 15 9.10 1.47 -4.88
N PHE A 16 9.55 0.67 -3.91
CA PHE A 16 10.00 1.15 -2.61
C PHE A 16 11.15 2.15 -2.75
N GLU A 17 12.18 1.83 -3.52
CA GLU A 17 13.31 2.74 -3.78
C GLU A 17 12.88 3.99 -4.54
N MET A 18 11.96 3.87 -5.51
CA MET A 18 11.38 5.01 -6.21
C MET A 18 10.67 5.95 -5.24
N TYR A 19 9.84 5.42 -4.34
CA TYR A 19 9.16 6.21 -3.31
C TYR A 19 10.16 6.92 -2.40
N ARG A 20 11.18 6.19 -1.93
CA ARG A 20 12.25 6.76 -1.09
C ARG A 20 13.01 7.88 -1.77
N ARG A 21 13.38 7.72 -3.05
CA ARG A 21 14.05 8.75 -3.85
C ARG A 21 13.16 9.98 -4.04
N ALA A 22 11.86 9.76 -4.27
CA ALA A 22 10.89 10.85 -4.37
C ALA A 22 10.77 11.63 -3.05
N MET A 23 10.73 10.97 -1.89
CA MET A 23 10.72 11.63 -0.57
C MET A 23 11.95 12.51 -0.36
N ILE A 24 13.15 11.99 -0.66
CA ILE A 24 14.41 12.73 -0.51
C ILE A 24 14.40 13.97 -1.42
N ALA A 25 13.95 13.82 -2.66
CA ALA A 25 13.94 14.92 -3.64
C ALA A 25 13.01 16.08 -3.26
N ILE A 26 12.00 15.84 -2.43
CA ILE A 26 11.10 16.88 -1.90
C ILE A 26 11.46 17.33 -0.48
N GLY A 27 12.61 16.90 0.06
CA GLY A 27 13.09 17.28 1.38
C GLY A 27 12.38 16.62 2.57
N VAL A 28 11.62 15.53 2.34
CA VAL A 28 10.92 14.81 3.41
C VAL A 28 11.84 13.77 4.07
N SER A 29 11.82 13.73 5.40
CA SER A 29 12.66 12.81 6.17
C SER A 29 12.29 11.34 5.97
N THR A 30 13.29 10.48 5.75
CA THR A 30 13.12 9.01 5.69
C THR A 30 13.51 8.30 6.99
N LYS A 31 13.87 9.03 8.06
CA LYS A 31 14.45 8.47 9.30
C LYS A 31 13.63 7.32 9.91
N ASN A 32 12.30 7.43 9.90
CA ASN A 32 11.43 6.38 10.44
C ASN A 32 11.48 5.10 9.58
N ILE A 33 11.54 5.24 8.25
CA ILE A 33 11.69 4.10 7.33
C ILE A 33 13.06 3.45 7.56
N ASP A 34 14.13 4.26 7.63
CA ASP A 34 15.49 3.77 7.85
C ASP A 34 15.63 3.03 9.18
N TYR A 35 14.99 3.54 10.23
CA TYR A 35 14.94 2.89 11.53
C TYR A 35 14.24 1.53 11.48
N ILE A 36 13.09 1.43 10.81
CA ILE A 36 12.37 0.16 10.65
C ILE A 36 13.22 -0.86 9.89
N ILE A 37 13.84 -0.46 8.77
CA ILE A 37 14.76 -1.32 7.99
C ILE A 37 15.90 -1.81 8.89
N LYS A 38 16.54 -0.91 9.63
CA LYS A 38 17.65 -1.27 10.53
C LYS A 38 17.23 -2.31 11.56
N ILE A 39 16.05 -2.18 12.15
CA ILE A 39 15.61 -3.17 13.15
C ILE A 39 15.29 -4.51 12.48
N ILE A 40 14.62 -4.50 11.33
CA ILE A 40 14.34 -5.75 10.60
C ILE A 40 15.65 -6.49 10.27
N ASN A 41 16.66 -5.76 9.80
CA ASN A 41 17.96 -6.36 9.45
C ASN A 41 18.76 -6.88 10.66
N THR A 42 18.55 -6.30 11.85
CA THR A 42 19.33 -6.66 13.05
C THR A 42 18.63 -7.67 13.95
N LYS A 43 17.30 -7.63 14.03
CA LYS A 43 16.49 -8.47 14.94
C LYS A 43 15.57 -9.44 14.22
N GLY A 44 15.53 -9.39 12.89
CA GLY A 44 14.53 -10.07 12.09
C GLY A 44 13.18 -9.35 12.12
N TYR A 45 12.28 -9.82 11.26
CA TYR A 45 10.94 -9.27 11.15
C TYR A 45 9.98 -9.89 12.18
N SER A 46 9.27 -9.05 12.93
CA SER A 46 8.13 -9.44 13.77
C SER A 46 7.06 -8.36 13.72
N ILE A 47 5.78 -8.75 13.77
CA ILE A 47 4.68 -7.78 13.84
C ILE A 47 4.73 -6.94 15.12
N SER A 48 5.26 -7.51 16.21
CA SER A 48 5.46 -6.81 17.49
C SER A 48 6.46 -5.66 17.39
N LEU A 49 7.33 -5.67 16.37
CA LEU A 49 8.27 -4.59 16.11
C LEU A 49 7.54 -3.26 15.88
N LEU A 50 6.40 -3.30 15.19
CA LEU A 50 5.64 -2.10 14.84
C LEU A 50 5.18 -1.34 16.10
N SER A 51 4.94 -2.05 17.21
CA SER A 51 4.60 -1.45 18.50
C SER A 51 5.73 -0.61 19.11
N SER A 52 6.99 -0.88 18.75
CA SER A 52 8.17 -0.13 19.22
C SER A 52 8.53 1.07 18.34
N THR A 53 7.82 1.26 17.22
CA THR A 53 8.09 2.34 16.27
C THR A 53 7.26 3.58 16.60
N LYS A 54 7.79 4.77 16.26
CA LYS A 54 7.09 6.05 16.44
C LYS A 54 6.08 6.36 15.32
N ILE A 55 5.60 5.35 14.59
CA ILE A 55 4.61 5.57 13.53
C ILE A 55 3.23 5.89 14.13
N PRO A 56 2.42 6.73 13.48
CA PRO A 56 1.05 7.03 13.91
C PRO A 56 0.22 5.77 14.13
N LYS A 57 -0.77 5.84 15.02
CA LYS A 57 -1.56 4.65 15.41
C LYS A 57 -2.31 4.08 14.21
N SER A 58 -2.97 4.92 13.41
CA SER A 58 -3.64 4.44 12.19
C SER A 58 -2.69 3.80 11.19
N CYS A 59 -1.48 4.33 10.99
CA CYS A 59 -0.46 3.69 10.14
C CYS A 59 -0.13 2.28 10.65
N ARG A 60 0.10 2.16 11.96
CA ARG A 60 0.41 0.87 12.59
C ARG A 60 -0.74 -0.12 12.47
N ASP A 61 -1.96 0.30 12.77
CA ASP A 61 -3.15 -0.56 12.70
C ASP A 61 -3.40 -1.05 11.26
N PHE A 62 -3.22 -0.16 10.27
CA PHE A 62 -3.32 -0.50 8.86
C PHE A 62 -2.28 -1.56 8.47
N MET A 63 -1.00 -1.35 8.82
CA MET A 63 0.08 -2.31 8.55
C MET A 63 -0.16 -3.66 9.25
N ILE A 64 -0.55 -3.64 10.52
CA ILE A 64 -0.83 -4.86 11.31
C ILE A 64 -1.93 -5.67 10.65
N ASN A 65 -3.00 -5.03 10.17
CA ASN A 65 -4.08 -5.73 9.47
C ASN A 65 -3.58 -6.39 8.18
N ASP A 66 -2.82 -5.68 7.34
CA ASP A 66 -2.31 -6.22 6.09
C ASP A 66 -1.42 -7.46 6.34
N ILE A 67 -0.55 -7.37 7.34
CA ILE A 67 0.31 -8.49 7.76
C ILE A 67 -0.52 -9.67 8.29
N ARG A 68 -1.51 -9.40 9.16
CA ARG A 68 -2.39 -10.42 9.73
C ARG A 68 -3.13 -11.17 8.63
N VAL A 69 -3.71 -10.44 7.67
CA VAL A 69 -4.45 -11.04 6.56
C VAL A 69 -3.51 -11.83 5.65
N ALA A 70 -2.34 -11.29 5.32
CA ALA A 70 -1.34 -12.02 4.53
C ALA A 70 -0.88 -13.33 5.19
N LYS A 71 -0.85 -13.38 6.54
CA LYS A 71 -0.49 -14.58 7.32
C LYS A 71 -1.68 -15.47 7.71
N SER A 72 -2.91 -15.11 7.33
CA SER A 72 -4.11 -15.85 7.76
C SER A 72 -4.27 -17.22 7.08
N ASN A 73 -3.57 -17.45 5.97
CA ASN A 73 -3.80 -18.57 5.05
C ASN A 73 -5.25 -18.66 4.49
N ASP A 74 -6.10 -17.65 4.72
CA ASP A 74 -7.45 -17.60 4.16
C ASP A 74 -7.43 -16.83 2.84
N LEU A 75 -7.50 -17.58 1.73
CA LEU A 75 -7.46 -17.02 0.39
C LEU A 75 -8.63 -16.05 0.12
N SER A 76 -9.79 -16.26 0.74
CA SER A 76 -10.93 -15.34 0.59
C SER A 76 -10.64 -14.01 1.27
N GLU A 77 -10.09 -14.03 2.49
CA GLU A 77 -9.72 -12.80 3.18
C GLU A 77 -8.62 -12.04 2.43
N ILE A 78 -7.59 -12.75 1.97
CA ILE A 78 -6.46 -12.18 1.20
C ILE A 78 -6.95 -11.52 -0.09
N ILE A 79 -7.76 -12.23 -0.90
CA ILE A 79 -8.31 -11.68 -2.15
C ILE A 79 -9.24 -10.49 -1.87
N GLY A 80 -10.01 -10.55 -0.78
CA GLY A 80 -10.86 -9.45 -0.34
C GLY A 80 -10.07 -8.16 -0.09
N VAL A 81 -9.03 -8.25 0.73
CA VAL A 81 -8.15 -7.10 1.03
C VAL A 81 -7.41 -6.64 -0.22
N PHE A 82 -6.88 -7.57 -1.02
CA PHE A 82 -6.14 -7.24 -2.23
C PHE A 82 -7.03 -6.51 -3.24
N CYS A 83 -8.15 -7.10 -3.64
CA CYS A 83 -9.01 -6.51 -4.67
C CYS A 83 -9.72 -5.25 -4.17
N ILE A 84 -10.49 -5.35 -3.08
CA ILE A 84 -11.40 -4.30 -2.63
C ILE A 84 -10.63 -3.23 -1.85
N GLY A 85 -9.73 -3.67 -0.96
CA GLY A 85 -8.96 -2.78 -0.11
C GLY A 85 -7.83 -2.05 -0.85
N LYS A 86 -7.32 -2.59 -1.97
CA LYS A 86 -6.11 -2.07 -2.62
C LYS A 86 -6.30 -1.77 -4.12
N GLU A 87 -6.41 -2.79 -4.94
CA GLU A 87 -6.28 -2.67 -6.39
C GLU A 87 -7.39 -1.83 -7.05
N THR A 88 -8.62 -1.87 -6.54
CA THR A 88 -9.72 -1.08 -7.15
C THR A 88 -9.73 0.39 -6.78
N ILE A 89 -9.09 0.77 -5.68
CA ILE A 89 -9.18 2.12 -5.08
C ILE A 89 -7.91 2.95 -5.29
N ILE A 90 -6.74 2.30 -5.43
CA ILE A 90 -5.46 2.99 -5.63
C ILE A 90 -5.50 3.92 -6.85
N PRO A 91 -5.92 3.49 -8.06
CA PRO A 91 -5.87 4.35 -9.24
C PRO A 91 -6.66 5.64 -9.06
N SER A 92 -7.88 5.57 -8.55
CA SER A 92 -8.71 6.76 -8.32
C SER A 92 -8.14 7.69 -7.26
N MET A 93 -7.60 7.13 -6.17
CA MET A 93 -7.01 7.89 -5.08
C MET A 93 -5.72 8.59 -5.53
N PHE A 94 -4.82 7.87 -6.21
CA PHE A 94 -3.55 8.42 -6.69
C PHE A 94 -3.76 9.46 -7.78
N LYS A 95 -4.74 9.29 -8.67
CA LYS A 95 -5.12 10.34 -9.66
C LYS A 95 -5.49 11.66 -8.97
N GLN A 96 -6.14 11.62 -7.80
CA GLN A 96 -6.44 12.83 -7.03
C GLN A 96 -5.19 13.42 -6.38
N ILE A 97 -4.34 12.59 -5.77
CA ILE A 97 -3.07 13.05 -5.14
C ILE A 97 -2.18 13.73 -6.18
N VAL A 98 -2.00 13.12 -7.35
CA VAL A 98 -1.19 13.65 -8.46
C VAL A 98 -1.61 15.04 -8.87
N ARG A 99 -2.92 15.32 -8.93
CA ARG A 99 -3.44 16.65 -9.30
C ARG A 99 -3.03 17.75 -8.32
N SER A 100 -2.75 17.39 -7.06
CA SER A 100 -2.34 18.31 -6.01
C SER A 100 -0.82 18.48 -5.89
N ILE A 101 -0.01 17.69 -6.61
CA ILE A 101 1.45 17.75 -6.53
C ILE A 101 1.97 18.83 -7.49
N PRO A 102 2.87 19.74 -7.04
CA PRO A 102 3.55 20.67 -7.93
C PRO A 102 4.28 19.96 -9.07
N LYS A 103 4.12 20.46 -10.31
CA LYS A 103 4.72 19.86 -11.52
C LYS A 103 6.25 19.75 -11.47
N SER A 104 6.91 20.52 -10.61
CA SER A 104 8.35 20.43 -10.35
C SER A 104 8.76 19.11 -9.69
N ASN A 105 7.85 18.44 -8.96
CA ASN A 105 8.14 17.23 -8.18
C ASN A 105 8.02 15.95 -9.04
N LYS A 106 8.77 15.91 -10.15
CA LYS A 106 8.66 14.87 -11.20
C LYS A 106 8.84 13.44 -10.67
N LEU A 107 9.77 13.20 -9.75
CA LEU A 107 10.00 11.86 -9.20
C LEU A 107 8.78 11.31 -8.44
N LEU A 108 8.09 12.17 -7.69
CA LEU A 108 6.89 11.78 -6.96
C LEU A 108 5.71 11.55 -7.91
N ILE A 109 5.54 12.42 -8.91
CA ILE A 109 4.52 12.26 -9.95
C ILE A 109 4.74 10.93 -10.70
N ASN A 110 5.98 10.65 -11.13
CA ASN A 110 6.32 9.41 -11.83
C ASN A 110 6.03 8.17 -10.98
N TYR A 111 6.36 8.19 -9.67
CA TYR A 111 6.04 7.10 -8.75
C TYR A 111 4.53 6.80 -8.71
N PHE A 112 3.68 7.83 -8.58
CA PHE A 112 2.23 7.64 -8.54
C PHE A 112 1.66 7.22 -9.89
N HIS A 113 2.11 7.82 -10.99
CA HIS A 113 1.70 7.44 -12.34
C HIS A 113 1.99 5.97 -12.62
N ARG A 114 3.16 5.49 -12.18
CA ARG A 114 3.53 4.09 -12.39
C ARG A 114 2.57 3.12 -11.70
N HIS A 115 2.18 3.43 -10.46
CA HIS A 115 1.18 2.63 -9.74
C HIS A 115 -0.20 2.73 -10.37
N ILE A 116 -0.60 3.92 -10.84
CA ILE A 116 -1.85 4.07 -11.59
C ILE A 116 -1.83 3.16 -12.83
N ASP A 117 -0.78 3.22 -13.64
CA ASP A 117 -0.71 2.47 -14.90
C ASP A 117 -0.72 0.96 -14.68
N ILE A 118 0.02 0.46 -13.69
CA ILE A 118 0.05 -0.96 -13.35
C ILE A 118 -1.29 -1.40 -12.77
N ASP A 119 -1.82 -0.67 -11.80
CA ASP A 119 -3.00 -1.13 -11.07
C ASP A 119 -4.28 -1.00 -11.92
N ASP A 120 -4.39 0.03 -12.76
CA ASP A 120 -5.57 0.22 -13.64
C ASP A 120 -5.55 -0.79 -14.80
N ASN A 121 -4.38 -1.05 -15.41
CA ASN A 121 -4.30 -1.87 -16.63
C ASN A 121 -3.98 -3.35 -16.39
N ARG A 122 -3.29 -3.70 -15.30
CA ARG A 122 -2.83 -5.08 -15.04
C ARG A 122 -3.46 -5.67 -13.79
N HIS A 123 -3.20 -5.09 -12.61
CA HIS A 123 -3.61 -5.72 -11.36
C HIS A 123 -5.11 -5.64 -11.11
N GLY A 124 -5.74 -4.49 -11.32
CA GLY A 124 -7.17 -4.29 -11.10
C GLY A 124 -8.04 -5.31 -11.86
N PRO A 125 -7.85 -5.50 -13.17
CA PRO A 125 -8.58 -6.52 -13.94
C PRO A 125 -8.36 -7.95 -13.41
N LEU A 126 -7.12 -8.31 -13.06
CA LEU A 126 -6.79 -9.63 -12.53
C LEU A 126 -7.38 -9.85 -11.12
N ALA A 127 -7.31 -8.84 -10.25
CA ALA A 127 -7.87 -8.84 -8.91
C ALA A 127 -9.39 -9.05 -8.94
N LYS A 128 -10.09 -8.35 -9.85
CA LYS A 128 -11.53 -8.54 -10.06
C LYS A 128 -11.87 -9.95 -10.53
N LYS A 129 -11.06 -10.54 -11.42
CA LYS A 129 -11.22 -11.94 -11.85
C LYS A 129 -11.03 -12.91 -10.67
N MET A 130 -9.98 -12.73 -9.87
CA MET A 130 -9.74 -13.54 -8.66
C MET A 130 -10.89 -13.42 -7.66
N LEU A 131 -11.40 -12.21 -7.42
CA LEU A 131 -12.56 -11.99 -6.55
C LEU A 131 -13.81 -12.71 -7.08
N LYS A 132 -14.08 -12.64 -8.39
CA LYS A 132 -15.21 -13.37 -9.00
C LYS A 132 -15.09 -14.89 -8.80
N VAL A 133 -13.89 -15.44 -8.87
CA VAL A 133 -13.65 -16.88 -8.67
C VAL A 133 -13.85 -17.29 -7.21
N ILE A 134 -13.28 -16.53 -6.26
CA ILE A 134 -13.33 -16.94 -4.85
C ILE A 134 -14.72 -16.78 -4.24
N THR A 135 -15.52 -15.82 -4.73
CA THR A 135 -16.84 -15.47 -4.18
C THR A 135 -18.00 -16.36 -4.67
N LYS A 136 -17.70 -17.53 -5.27
CA LYS A 136 -18.71 -18.50 -5.76
C LYS A 136 -19.59 -19.09 -4.64
N THR A 137 -19.10 -19.13 -3.40
CA THR A 137 -19.88 -19.59 -2.24
C THR A 137 -20.26 -18.41 -1.35
N LYS A 138 -21.39 -18.50 -0.64
CA LYS A 138 -21.82 -17.47 0.31
C LYS A 138 -20.76 -17.21 1.39
N THR A 139 -20.13 -18.26 1.91
CA THR A 139 -19.09 -18.17 2.94
C THR A 139 -17.85 -17.43 2.44
N ASN A 140 -17.31 -17.79 1.29
CA ASN A 140 -16.13 -17.12 0.74
C ASN A 140 -16.44 -15.67 0.37
N LYS A 141 -17.63 -15.43 -0.18
CA LYS A 141 -18.12 -14.08 -0.46
C LYS A 141 -18.14 -13.23 0.81
N TYR A 142 -18.75 -13.73 1.88
CA TYR A 142 -18.79 -13.01 3.15
C TYR A 142 -17.39 -12.68 3.67
N LYS A 143 -16.47 -13.67 3.70
CA LYS A 143 -15.09 -13.46 4.15
C LYS A 143 -14.35 -12.39 3.34
N ALA A 144 -14.40 -12.49 2.02
CA ALA A 144 -13.72 -11.56 1.12
C ALA A 144 -14.26 -10.13 1.25
N PHE A 145 -15.58 -9.95 1.29
CA PHE A 145 -16.16 -8.62 1.44
C PHE A 145 -15.91 -8.05 2.85
N LYS A 146 -16.01 -8.87 3.90
CA LYS A 146 -15.72 -8.44 5.27
C LYS A 146 -14.28 -7.97 5.43
N SER A 147 -13.31 -8.74 4.93
CA SER A 147 -11.89 -8.36 5.03
C SER A 147 -11.57 -7.12 4.18
N GLY A 148 -12.13 -7.04 2.98
CA GLY A 148 -11.99 -5.89 2.08
C GLY A 148 -12.55 -4.59 2.69
N LEU A 149 -13.75 -4.64 3.24
CA LEU A 149 -14.36 -3.49 3.92
C LEU A 149 -13.55 -3.06 5.14
N ASN A 150 -13.10 -4.00 5.98
CA ASN A 150 -12.24 -3.69 7.12
C ASN A 150 -10.92 -3.00 6.69
N SER A 151 -10.30 -3.44 5.58
CA SER A 151 -9.10 -2.78 5.03
C SER A 151 -9.41 -1.34 4.56
N LEU A 152 -10.55 -1.11 3.92
CA LEU A 152 -10.99 0.23 3.52
C LEU A 152 -11.24 1.14 4.72
N GLU A 153 -11.88 0.64 5.78
CA GLU A 153 -12.10 1.40 7.02
C GLU A 153 -10.79 1.80 7.69
N LEU A 154 -9.80 0.90 7.75
CA LEU A 154 -8.48 1.21 8.29
C LEU A 154 -7.76 2.25 7.43
N ARG A 155 -7.87 2.16 6.10
CA ARG A 155 -7.35 3.19 5.19
C ARG A 155 -8.02 4.53 5.40
N TYR A 156 -9.34 4.54 5.56
CA TYR A 156 -10.07 5.78 5.85
C TYR A 156 -9.59 6.42 7.15
N LYS A 157 -9.45 5.64 8.23
CA LYS A 157 -8.90 6.10 9.52
C LYS A 157 -7.47 6.66 9.38
N LEU A 158 -6.64 6.03 8.54
CA LEU A 158 -5.30 6.53 8.23
C LEU A 158 -5.35 7.94 7.63
N TRP A 159 -6.15 8.15 6.59
CA TRP A 159 -6.27 9.46 5.96
C TRP A 159 -6.94 10.50 6.86
N ASP A 160 -7.91 10.10 7.68
CA ASP A 160 -8.59 10.99 8.64
C ASP A 160 -7.63 11.47 9.74
N GLU A 161 -6.81 10.58 10.30
CA GLU A 161 -5.78 10.96 11.28
C GLU A 161 -4.73 11.89 10.65
N LEU A 162 -4.27 11.58 9.42
CA LEU A 162 -3.37 12.45 8.68
C LEU A 162 -3.97 13.84 8.47
N HIS A 163 -5.24 13.93 8.06
CA HIS A 163 -5.91 15.21 7.86
C HIS A 163 -6.02 16.02 9.16
N LYS A 164 -6.35 15.39 10.29
CA LYS A 164 -6.42 16.05 11.60
C LYS A 164 -5.07 16.64 12.03
N ASN A 165 -3.97 15.97 11.70
CA ASN A 165 -2.61 16.43 12.03
C ASN A 165 -2.05 17.50 11.06
N MET A 166 -2.77 17.84 9.99
CA MET A 166 -2.40 18.93 9.06
C MET A 166 -3.03 20.28 9.43
N LYS A 167 -3.89 20.31 10.46
CA LYS A 167 -4.50 21.53 11.01
C LYS A 167 -3.73 21.98 12.24
#